data_AF-A0A2K1FUH1-F1
#
_entry.id   AF-A0A2K1FUH1-F1
#
_cell.length_a   1.000
_cell.length_b   1.000
_cell.length_c   1.000
_cell.angle_alpha   90.00
_cell.angle_beta   90.00
_cell.angle_gamma   90.00
#
_symmetry.space_group_name_H-M   'P 1'
#
loop_
_entity.id
_entity.type
_entity.pdbx_description
1 polymer ?
#
loop_
_entity_poly.entity_id
_entity_poly.type
_entity_poly.pdbx_seq_one_letter_code
_entity_poly.pdbx_strand_id
1 'polypeptide(L)'
;MGLVPSDFRLTFADDEFRWAGERRPGLPILRWPDGRLCEPVLAYFGYSAEVARVRTSSMKPEAYALREWLAFLTCKGRRWDEADDLLLRQWRECQRDAIAAGDIKACQVERKLDIVFEFYRLLPEVLPFDERGEPRRLFVGRASARGGVYFPITSKTNLGPKAEVREMWSGAERVGKKRTKRPTPDEFQVGKILTWLRAKADRQTTQRAGDDAQRCLGLEAERNWLIGRCMVDGGLRAQEVADLSLDALARALRTESIQVPAEPPAAARGSRHALDALSESLEARSALLAALDALEARHRRSLYVEVTGKGRKTRMAPFAIDLVRDLLEVGVWIVRREQTAAWAARDKKFLAPGQAFLSFKTKGPMTPGAIADLMKDAFNATGISGSGHRLRAHYATVTASRLWHECFALNGYRFDQTVVNMAMERLAEAMGHSQVTTTVRHYLDMALLQHFGMSSRGKLNAVKGIWEAVVKRQGALSEAKMRVILKVVDGLAAVPDGSDLQEVLSMTLDDPDLNPSLNKPDTTGMSKAAKSTLQVVK
;
A
#
# COMPACT_ATOMS: atom_id res chain seq x y z
N MET A 1 -18.28 40.08 -15.46
CA MET A 1 -17.28 39.38 -14.61
C MET A 1 -17.38 37.90 -14.92
N GLY A 2 -16.31 37.28 -15.42
CA GLY A 2 -16.29 35.84 -15.68
C GLY A 2 -16.22 35.09 -14.36
N LEU A 3 -17.16 34.16 -14.12
CA LEU A 3 -17.20 33.32 -12.93
C LEU A 3 -15.95 32.43 -12.88
N VAL A 4 -15.28 32.39 -11.74
CA VAL A 4 -14.08 31.59 -11.48
C VAL A 4 -14.52 30.29 -10.80
N PRO A 5 -13.83 29.13 -10.95
CA PRO A 5 -14.18 27.88 -10.27
C PRO A 5 -14.33 27.96 -8.74
N SER A 6 -13.84 29.03 -8.11
CA SER A 6 -14.04 29.37 -6.69
C SER A 6 -15.49 29.75 -6.34
N ASP A 7 -16.28 30.18 -7.31
CA ASP A 7 -17.60 30.78 -7.07
C ASP A 7 -18.66 29.71 -6.81
N PHE A 8 -18.41 28.49 -7.28
CA PHE A 8 -19.15 27.31 -6.88
C PHE A 8 -18.71 26.85 -5.49
N ARG A 9 -19.56 27.07 -4.49
CA ARG A 9 -19.25 26.71 -3.11
C ARG A 9 -19.41 25.21 -2.91
N LEU A 10 -18.31 24.53 -2.61
CA LEU A 10 -18.27 23.11 -2.24
C LEU A 10 -18.06 22.96 -0.74
N THR A 11 -19.01 22.32 -0.08
CA THR A 11 -18.94 21.94 1.33
C THR A 11 -19.12 20.42 1.48
N PHE A 12 -18.82 19.89 2.65
CA PHE A 12 -19.02 18.47 2.96
C PHE A 12 -19.95 18.36 4.17
N ALA A 13 -20.88 17.42 4.10
CA ALA A 13 -21.87 17.18 5.14
C ALA A 13 -21.22 16.84 6.49
N ASP A 14 -21.84 17.29 7.57
CA ASP A 14 -21.46 16.96 8.95
C ASP A 14 -22.00 15.59 9.37
N ASP A 15 -21.78 15.21 10.64
CA ASP A 15 -22.18 13.92 11.20
C ASP A 15 -23.71 13.76 11.40
N GLU A 16 -24.47 14.86 11.32
CA GLU A 16 -25.92 14.87 11.53
C GLU A 16 -26.71 14.91 10.22
N PHE A 17 -26.08 15.28 9.10
CA PHE A 17 -26.70 15.28 7.79
C PHE A 17 -27.24 13.89 7.42
N ARG A 18 -28.51 13.85 7.01
CA ARG A 18 -29.19 12.63 6.59
C ARG A 18 -29.57 12.67 5.11
N TRP A 19 -29.39 11.55 4.44
CA TRP A 19 -29.84 11.31 3.07
C TRP A 19 -30.46 9.92 3.01
N ALA A 20 -31.67 9.82 2.43
CA ALA A 20 -32.48 8.60 2.45
C ALA A 20 -32.63 7.98 3.86
N GLY A 21 -32.81 8.83 4.89
CA GLY A 21 -32.99 8.42 6.28
C GLY A 21 -31.69 8.05 7.03
N GLU A 22 -30.58 7.80 6.33
CA GLU A 22 -29.29 7.42 6.91
C GLU A 22 -28.36 8.61 7.11
N ARG A 23 -27.52 8.58 8.16
CA ARG A 23 -26.46 9.57 8.37
C ARG A 23 -25.37 9.43 7.30
N ARG A 24 -25.04 10.52 6.61
CA ARG A 24 -24.04 10.54 5.52
C ARG A 24 -22.95 11.61 5.75
N PRO A 25 -22.08 11.46 6.77
CA PRO A 25 -20.98 12.39 6.99
C PRO A 25 -20.03 12.43 5.80
N GLY A 26 -19.61 13.64 5.44
CA GLY A 26 -18.68 13.90 4.36
C GLY A 26 -19.28 13.86 2.95
N LEU A 27 -20.61 13.71 2.80
CA LEU A 27 -21.27 13.77 1.49
C LEU A 27 -21.00 15.13 0.85
N PRO A 28 -20.58 15.21 -0.43
CA PRO A 28 -20.31 16.49 -1.07
C PRO A 28 -21.60 17.26 -1.33
N ILE A 29 -21.61 18.54 -0.96
CA ILE A 29 -22.71 19.48 -1.19
C ILE A 29 -22.16 20.63 -2.03
N LEU A 30 -22.58 20.70 -3.28
CA LEU A 30 -22.20 21.76 -4.20
C LEU A 30 -23.34 22.79 -4.32
N ARG A 31 -22.97 24.07 -4.37
CA ARG A 31 -23.90 25.18 -4.59
C ARG A 31 -23.52 25.95 -5.85
N TRP A 32 -24.54 26.39 -6.57
CA TRP A 32 -24.40 27.34 -7.67
C TRP A 32 -23.83 28.67 -7.16
N PRO A 33 -23.28 29.53 -8.05
CA PRO A 33 -22.77 30.84 -7.66
C PRO A 33 -23.79 31.74 -6.95
N ASP A 34 -25.08 31.54 -7.18
CA ASP A 34 -26.17 32.25 -6.51
C ASP A 34 -26.53 31.68 -5.12
N GLY A 35 -25.79 30.68 -4.64
CA GLY A 35 -25.97 30.03 -3.34
C GLY A 35 -26.99 28.90 -3.31
N ARG A 36 -27.79 28.72 -4.38
CA ARG A 36 -28.76 27.60 -4.47
C ARG A 36 -28.02 26.26 -4.54
N LEU A 37 -28.67 25.21 -4.05
CA LEU A 37 -28.13 23.85 -4.12
C LEU A 37 -28.04 23.40 -5.58
N CYS A 38 -26.92 22.78 -5.94
CA CYS A 38 -26.77 22.09 -7.21
C CYS A 38 -27.41 20.70 -7.09
N GLU A 39 -28.72 20.65 -7.29
CA GLU A 39 -29.54 19.43 -7.17
C GLU A 39 -28.98 18.25 -7.99
N PRO A 40 -28.56 18.40 -9.28
CA PRO A 40 -28.04 17.28 -10.05
C PRO A 40 -26.81 16.62 -9.39
N VAL A 41 -25.91 17.44 -8.84
CA VAL A 41 -24.69 16.95 -8.17
C VAL A 41 -25.02 16.33 -6.82
N LEU A 42 -25.96 16.93 -6.08
CA LEU A 42 -26.40 16.39 -4.79
C LEU A 42 -27.09 15.02 -4.97
N ALA A 43 -28.00 14.90 -5.94
CA ALA A 43 -28.68 13.65 -6.28
C ALA A 43 -27.69 12.56 -6.73
N TYR A 44 -26.71 12.92 -7.57
CA TYR A 44 -25.64 12.00 -7.99
C TYR A 44 -24.83 11.45 -6.81
N PHE A 45 -24.42 12.30 -5.87
CA PHE A 45 -23.67 11.83 -4.70
C PHE A 45 -24.55 11.09 -3.69
N GLY A 46 -25.80 11.52 -3.52
CA GLY A 46 -26.80 10.85 -2.72
C GLY A 46 -27.02 9.41 -3.17
N TYR A 47 -27.35 9.22 -4.45
CA TYR A 47 -27.45 7.90 -5.06
C TYR A 47 -26.16 7.09 -4.93
N SER A 48 -25.01 7.71 -5.19
CA SER A 48 -23.70 7.04 -5.03
C SER A 48 -23.47 6.50 -3.61
N ALA A 49 -24.04 7.15 -2.60
CA ALA A 49 -23.97 6.72 -1.21
C ALA A 49 -24.96 5.59 -0.91
N GLU A 50 -26.19 5.68 -1.43
CA GLU A 50 -27.24 4.66 -1.29
C GLU A 50 -26.83 3.32 -1.90
N VAL A 51 -26.36 3.31 -3.14
CA VAL A 51 -25.97 2.07 -3.83
C VAL A 51 -24.52 1.66 -3.56
N ALA A 52 -23.85 2.37 -2.65
CA ALA A 52 -22.44 2.18 -2.32
C ALA A 52 -21.49 2.16 -3.55
N ARG A 53 -21.80 2.94 -4.60
CA ARG A 53 -21.00 3.04 -5.85
C ARG A 53 -19.54 3.31 -5.55
N VAL A 54 -19.29 4.26 -4.65
CA VAL A 54 -17.95 4.63 -4.15
C VAL A 54 -18.02 5.00 -2.68
N ARG A 55 -16.89 4.89 -1.98
CA ARG A 55 -16.78 5.39 -0.60
C ARG A 55 -16.88 6.91 -0.58
N THR A 56 -17.43 7.49 0.48
CA THR A 56 -17.55 8.95 0.65
C THR A 56 -16.21 9.68 0.51
N SER A 57 -15.11 9.10 1.02
CA SER A 57 -13.76 9.64 0.85
C SER A 57 -13.31 9.75 -0.63
N SER A 58 -13.87 8.89 -1.49
CA SER A 58 -13.61 8.88 -2.94
C SER A 58 -14.53 9.83 -3.70
N MET A 59 -15.64 10.28 -3.11
CA MET A 59 -16.52 11.31 -3.69
C MET A 59 -15.89 12.70 -3.65
N LYS A 60 -15.02 12.98 -2.66
CA LYS A 60 -14.31 14.27 -2.56
C LYS A 60 -13.57 14.69 -3.85
N PRO A 61 -12.68 13.88 -4.44
CA PRO A 61 -12.05 14.23 -5.71
C PRO A 61 -13.05 14.29 -6.88
N GLU A 62 -14.14 13.52 -6.85
CA GLU A 62 -15.21 13.64 -7.86
C GLU A 62 -15.92 14.98 -7.76
N ALA A 63 -16.21 15.47 -6.57
CA ALA A 63 -16.88 16.75 -6.34
C ALA A 63 -16.05 17.93 -6.84
N TYR A 64 -14.72 17.88 -6.66
CA TYR A 64 -13.84 18.90 -7.23
C TYR A 64 -13.82 18.85 -8.77
N ALA A 65 -13.80 17.66 -9.37
CA ALA A 65 -13.86 17.52 -10.82
C ALA A 65 -15.19 18.06 -11.39
N LEU A 66 -16.33 17.73 -10.77
CA LEU A 66 -17.65 18.23 -11.17
C LEU A 66 -17.77 19.74 -10.96
N ARG A 67 -17.21 20.29 -9.88
CA ARG A 67 -17.15 21.74 -9.67
C ARG A 67 -16.41 22.46 -10.80
N GLU A 68 -15.22 21.96 -11.15
CA GLU A 68 -14.42 22.53 -12.23
C GLU A 68 -15.13 22.43 -13.60
N TRP A 69 -15.81 21.31 -13.85
CA TRP A 69 -16.60 21.10 -15.05
C TRP A 69 -17.78 22.08 -15.15
N LEU A 70 -18.56 22.23 -14.09
CA LEU A 70 -19.71 23.14 -14.07
C LEU A 70 -19.28 24.61 -14.20
N ALA A 71 -18.15 24.97 -13.57
CA ALA A 71 -17.54 26.28 -13.77
C ALA A 71 -17.15 26.50 -15.24
N PHE A 72 -16.52 25.51 -15.88
CA PHE A 72 -16.20 25.57 -17.32
C PHE A 72 -17.44 25.78 -18.18
N LEU A 73 -18.53 25.03 -17.94
CA LEU A 73 -19.78 25.19 -18.69
C LEU A 73 -20.35 26.60 -18.52
N THR A 74 -20.34 27.11 -17.29
CA THR A 74 -20.85 28.46 -17.00
C THR A 74 -20.00 29.54 -17.66
N CYS A 75 -18.67 29.40 -17.68
CA CYS A 75 -17.78 30.31 -18.44
C CYS A 75 -18.05 30.28 -19.95
N LYS A 76 -18.54 29.16 -20.48
CA LYS A 76 -18.96 29.00 -21.89
C LYS A 76 -20.40 29.45 -22.14
N GLY A 77 -21.12 29.94 -21.13
CA GLY A 77 -22.53 30.31 -21.23
C GLY A 77 -23.44 29.12 -21.51
N ARG A 78 -23.05 27.93 -21.06
CA ARG A 78 -23.79 26.67 -21.27
C ARG A 78 -24.41 26.19 -19.97
N ARG A 79 -25.62 25.65 -20.06
CA ARG A 79 -26.27 24.97 -18.93
C ARG A 79 -25.61 23.62 -18.68
N TRP A 80 -25.77 23.13 -17.45
CA TRP A 80 -25.22 21.82 -17.06
C TRP A 80 -25.81 20.67 -17.88
N ASP A 81 -27.06 20.78 -18.33
CA ASP A 81 -27.72 19.75 -19.13
C ASP A 81 -27.34 19.83 -20.62
N GLU A 82 -26.68 20.89 -21.09
CA GLU A 82 -26.25 21.06 -22.49
C GLU A 82 -24.90 20.40 -22.82
N ALA A 83 -24.39 19.54 -21.93
CA ALA A 83 -23.13 18.85 -22.13
C ALA A 83 -23.15 17.91 -23.34
N ASP A 84 -22.07 17.96 -24.13
CA ASP A 84 -21.87 17.13 -25.30
C ASP A 84 -20.39 16.77 -25.49
N ASP A 85 -20.10 15.88 -26.45
CA ASP A 85 -18.74 15.47 -26.81
C ASP A 85 -17.83 16.64 -27.22
N LEU A 86 -18.38 17.73 -27.76
CA LEU A 86 -17.59 18.90 -28.13
C LEU A 86 -17.11 19.64 -26.88
N LEU A 87 -17.98 19.85 -25.90
CA LEU A 87 -17.65 20.50 -24.64
C LEU A 87 -16.67 19.66 -23.82
N LEU A 88 -16.79 18.33 -23.80
CA LEU A 88 -15.80 17.45 -23.16
C LEU A 88 -14.42 17.59 -23.83
N ARG A 89 -14.35 17.65 -25.16
CA ARG A 89 -13.10 17.89 -25.91
C ARG A 89 -12.51 19.27 -25.63
N GLN A 90 -13.33 20.31 -25.62
CA GLN A 90 -12.89 21.66 -25.31
C GLN A 90 -12.36 21.78 -23.88
N TRP A 91 -12.98 21.10 -22.91
CA TRP A 91 -12.51 21.11 -21.54
C TRP A 91 -11.21 20.32 -21.33
N ARG A 92 -11.00 19.24 -22.09
CA ARG A 92 -9.69 18.59 -22.18
C ARG A 92 -8.64 19.58 -22.71
N GLU A 93 -8.97 20.30 -23.77
CA GLU A 93 -8.06 21.25 -24.44
C GLU A 93 -7.66 22.42 -23.54
N CYS A 94 -8.59 22.97 -22.76
CA CYS A 94 -8.29 24.03 -21.78
C CYS A 94 -7.29 23.63 -20.70
N GLN A 95 -7.02 22.33 -20.53
CA GLN A 95 -6.06 21.80 -19.55
C GLN A 95 -4.68 21.51 -20.17
N ARG A 96 -4.50 21.72 -21.48
CA ARG A 96 -3.26 21.42 -22.21
C ARG A 96 -2.07 22.24 -21.70
N ASP A 97 -2.27 23.53 -21.47
CA ASP A 97 -1.18 24.42 -21.01
C ASP A 97 -0.73 24.05 -19.59
N ALA A 98 -1.66 23.67 -18.71
CA ALA A 98 -1.33 23.18 -17.37
C ALA A 98 -0.62 21.80 -17.40
N ILE A 99 -0.88 20.97 -18.42
CA ILE A 99 -0.11 19.75 -18.65
C ILE A 99 1.31 20.11 -19.13
N ALA A 100 1.45 21.06 -20.06
CA ALA A 100 2.73 21.50 -20.60
C ALA A 100 3.61 22.15 -19.51
N ALA A 101 3.01 22.93 -18.61
CA ALA A 101 3.67 23.51 -17.44
C ALA A 101 4.04 22.47 -16.36
N GLY A 102 3.47 21.26 -16.43
CA GLY A 102 3.71 20.19 -15.46
C GLY A 102 2.88 20.29 -14.17
N ASP A 103 1.94 21.23 -14.09
CA ASP A 103 1.05 21.43 -12.94
C ASP A 103 0.10 20.24 -12.74
N ILE A 104 -0.36 19.64 -13.84
CA ILE A 104 -1.24 18.47 -13.84
C ILE A 104 -0.76 17.41 -14.83
N LYS A 105 -1.07 16.15 -14.55
CA LYS A 105 -0.76 15.02 -15.45
C LYS A 105 -1.95 14.75 -16.37
N ALA A 106 -1.67 14.37 -17.62
CA ALA A 106 -2.71 13.96 -18.57
C ALA A 106 -3.63 12.84 -18.01
N CYS A 107 -3.10 11.90 -17.22
CA CYS A 107 -3.92 10.88 -16.57
C CYS A 107 -4.90 11.43 -15.51
N GLN A 108 -4.65 12.62 -14.96
CA GLN A 108 -5.59 13.29 -14.05
C GLN A 108 -6.72 13.93 -14.85
N VAL A 109 -6.44 14.49 -16.03
CA VAL A 109 -7.46 15.05 -16.94
C VAL A 109 -8.41 13.96 -17.41
N GLU A 110 -7.89 12.83 -17.89
CA GLU A 110 -8.73 11.69 -18.29
C GLU A 110 -9.57 11.14 -17.12
N ARG A 111 -9.05 11.20 -15.88
CA ARG A 111 -9.83 10.84 -14.70
C ARG A 111 -10.98 11.82 -14.44
N LYS A 112 -10.76 13.13 -14.63
CA LYS A 112 -11.82 14.13 -14.48
C LYS A 112 -12.91 13.92 -15.55
N LEU A 113 -12.52 13.65 -16.80
CA LEU A 113 -13.45 13.34 -17.89
C LEU A 113 -14.27 12.07 -17.62
N ASP A 114 -13.64 11.02 -17.08
CA ASP A 114 -14.31 9.78 -16.67
C ASP A 114 -15.38 10.05 -15.57
N ILE A 115 -15.10 10.97 -14.64
CA ILE A 115 -16.06 11.39 -13.60
C ILE A 115 -17.23 12.16 -14.21
N VAL A 116 -16.96 13.10 -15.12
CA VAL A 116 -18.01 13.87 -15.82
C VAL A 116 -18.89 12.95 -16.66
N PHE A 117 -18.28 12.01 -17.39
CA PHE A 117 -18.99 10.99 -18.15
C PHE A 117 -19.93 10.17 -17.26
N GLU A 118 -19.41 9.63 -16.16
CA GLU A 118 -20.20 8.82 -15.22
C GLU A 118 -21.36 9.61 -14.59
N PHE A 119 -21.13 10.90 -14.29
CA PHE A 119 -22.17 11.81 -13.83
C PHE A 119 -23.33 11.90 -14.82
N TYR A 120 -23.06 12.20 -16.10
CA TYR A 120 -24.12 12.25 -17.12
C TYR A 120 -24.74 10.89 -17.44
N ARG A 121 -23.99 9.81 -17.31
CA ARG A 121 -24.49 8.44 -17.52
C ARG A 121 -25.55 8.07 -16.47
N LEU A 122 -25.30 8.42 -15.21
CA LEU A 122 -26.20 8.08 -14.09
C LEU A 122 -27.32 9.10 -13.89
N LEU A 123 -27.20 10.33 -14.41
CA LEU A 123 -28.17 11.40 -14.19
C LEU A 123 -29.64 11.01 -14.44
N PRO A 124 -29.99 10.30 -15.53
CA PRO A 124 -31.37 9.87 -15.77
C PRO A 124 -31.91 8.86 -14.73
N GLU A 125 -31.03 8.10 -14.07
CA GLU A 125 -31.42 7.18 -12.99
C GLU A 125 -31.61 7.93 -11.66
N VAL A 126 -30.71 8.86 -11.34
CA VAL A 126 -30.68 9.55 -10.03
C VAL A 126 -31.64 10.72 -9.94
N LEU A 127 -31.96 11.35 -11.07
CA LEU A 127 -32.86 12.49 -11.16
C LEU A 127 -33.79 12.28 -12.36
N PRO A 128 -34.77 11.37 -12.26
CA PRO A 128 -35.48 10.82 -13.42
C PRO A 128 -36.42 11.79 -14.12
N PHE A 129 -36.80 12.89 -13.47
CA PHE A 129 -37.68 13.91 -14.03
C PHE A 129 -36.97 15.26 -14.16
N ASP A 130 -37.33 16.03 -15.17
CA ASP A 130 -36.88 17.40 -15.35
C ASP A 130 -37.72 18.42 -14.55
N GLU A 131 -37.40 19.71 -14.68
CA GLU A 131 -38.10 20.79 -13.98
C GLU A 131 -39.59 20.90 -14.36
N ARG A 132 -40.01 20.26 -15.46
CA ARG A 132 -41.40 20.22 -15.94
C ARG A 132 -42.12 18.93 -15.53
N GLY A 133 -41.43 18.01 -14.86
CA GLY A 133 -41.96 16.70 -14.50
C GLY A 133 -41.87 15.67 -15.62
N GLU A 134 -41.23 15.99 -16.75
CA GLU A 134 -41.07 15.07 -17.87
C GLU A 134 -39.88 14.12 -17.64
N PRO A 135 -39.90 12.89 -18.19
CA PRO A 135 -38.77 11.98 -18.12
C PRO A 135 -37.49 12.63 -18.64
N ARG A 136 -36.45 12.62 -17.79
CA ARG A 136 -35.16 13.23 -18.11
C ARG A 136 -34.53 12.51 -19.29
N ARG A 137 -34.09 13.29 -20.28
CA ARG A 137 -33.41 12.77 -21.47
C ARG A 137 -32.17 11.94 -21.12
N LEU A 138 -31.87 10.97 -21.97
CA LEU A 138 -30.59 10.25 -21.91
C LEU A 138 -29.48 11.15 -22.45
N PHE A 139 -28.43 11.37 -21.65
CA PHE A 139 -27.26 12.16 -22.06
C PHE A 139 -26.19 11.30 -22.72
N VAL A 140 -26.08 10.03 -22.30
CA VAL A 140 -25.00 9.12 -22.68
C VAL A 140 -25.56 7.92 -23.42
N GLY A 141 -24.89 7.52 -24.50
CA GLY A 141 -25.19 6.25 -25.17
C GLY A 141 -24.25 5.95 -26.33
N ARG A 142 -24.35 4.72 -26.86
CA ARG A 142 -23.56 4.32 -28.03
C ARG A 142 -24.18 4.91 -29.29
N ALA A 143 -23.39 5.66 -30.04
CA ALA A 143 -23.79 6.08 -31.38
C ALA A 143 -23.94 4.84 -32.28
N SER A 144 -25.13 4.62 -32.83
CA SER A 144 -25.38 3.59 -33.83
C SER A 144 -25.63 4.25 -35.17
N ALA A 145 -24.68 4.08 -36.11
CA ALA A 145 -24.82 4.56 -37.48
C ALA A 145 -26.04 3.95 -38.20
N ARG A 146 -26.56 2.80 -37.74
CA ARG A 146 -27.72 2.12 -38.34
C ARG A 146 -29.08 2.55 -37.80
N GLY A 147 -29.12 3.26 -36.66
CA GLY A 147 -30.38 3.57 -35.96
C GLY A 147 -30.76 5.05 -35.88
N GLY A 148 -29.90 5.97 -36.33
CA GLY A 148 -30.16 7.41 -36.26
C GLY A 148 -30.22 8.00 -34.84
N VAL A 149 -29.93 7.21 -33.81
CA VAL A 149 -29.96 7.64 -32.41
C VAL A 149 -28.66 8.37 -32.07
N TYR A 150 -28.77 9.69 -31.88
CA TYR A 150 -27.68 10.55 -31.43
C TYR A 150 -27.80 10.81 -29.93
N PHE A 151 -26.70 10.57 -29.20
CA PHE A 151 -26.58 10.95 -27.79
C PHE A 151 -25.63 12.14 -27.68
N PRO A 152 -25.92 13.14 -26.81
CA PRO A 152 -25.04 14.28 -26.62
C PRO A 152 -23.60 13.88 -26.27
N ILE A 153 -23.45 12.86 -25.41
CA ILE A 153 -22.17 12.29 -25.01
C ILE A 153 -22.10 10.84 -25.51
N THR A 154 -21.17 10.55 -26.41
CA THR A 154 -21.07 9.21 -26.99
C THR A 154 -20.21 8.27 -26.15
N SER A 155 -20.64 7.01 -26.04
CA SER A 155 -19.94 6.00 -25.26
C SER A 155 -19.25 4.94 -26.14
N LYS A 156 -18.21 4.33 -25.58
CA LYS A 156 -17.53 3.12 -26.08
C LYS A 156 -17.32 2.13 -24.95
N THR A 157 -17.12 0.87 -25.28
CA THR A 157 -16.70 -0.14 -24.30
C THR A 157 -15.22 -0.37 -24.29
N ASN A 158 -14.69 -0.61 -23.10
CA ASN A 158 -13.32 -1.01 -22.88
C ASN A 158 -13.28 -2.14 -21.87
N LEU A 159 -12.30 -3.04 -22.01
CA LEU A 159 -12.04 -4.09 -21.03
C LEU A 159 -11.23 -3.51 -19.89
N GLY A 160 -11.80 -3.56 -18.69
CA GLY A 160 -11.12 -3.16 -17.47
C GLY A 160 -9.98 -4.12 -17.10
N PRO A 161 -9.16 -3.79 -16.09
CA PRO A 161 -8.05 -4.63 -15.63
C PRO A 161 -8.47 -6.03 -15.16
N LYS A 162 -9.75 -6.23 -14.83
CA LYS A 162 -10.35 -7.50 -14.40
C LYS A 162 -11.18 -8.18 -15.50
N ALA A 163 -10.98 -7.81 -16.76
CA ALA A 163 -11.81 -8.24 -17.89
C ALA A 163 -13.30 -7.86 -17.78
N GLU A 164 -13.64 -6.95 -16.88
CA GLU A 164 -14.98 -6.36 -16.76
C GLU A 164 -15.23 -5.40 -17.93
N VAL A 165 -16.39 -5.51 -18.59
CA VAL A 165 -16.78 -4.57 -19.64
C VAL A 165 -17.20 -3.28 -18.97
N ARG A 166 -16.43 -2.21 -19.23
CA ARG A 166 -16.72 -0.87 -18.72
C ARG A 166 -17.11 0.05 -19.87
N GLU A 167 -18.20 0.77 -19.69
CA GLU A 167 -18.58 1.85 -20.58
C GLU A 167 -17.81 3.13 -20.21
N MET A 168 -17.29 3.82 -21.22
CA MET A 168 -16.53 5.06 -21.05
C MET A 168 -16.80 6.01 -22.21
N TRP A 169 -16.44 7.28 -22.04
CA TRP A 169 -16.54 8.26 -23.10
C TRP A 169 -15.77 7.83 -24.36
N SER A 170 -16.39 7.98 -25.54
CA SER A 170 -15.79 7.60 -26.83
C SER A 170 -14.46 8.30 -27.09
N GLY A 171 -14.38 9.59 -26.71
CA GLY A 171 -13.19 10.43 -26.84
C GLY A 171 -12.09 10.16 -25.81
N ALA A 172 -12.32 9.28 -24.81
CA ALA A 172 -11.35 9.01 -23.75
C ALA A 172 -10.04 8.39 -24.29
N GLU A 173 -8.91 8.90 -23.81
CA GLU A 173 -7.56 8.55 -24.27
C GLU A 173 -6.85 7.61 -23.30
N ARG A 174 -6.09 6.64 -23.84
CA ARG A 174 -5.23 5.78 -23.03
C ARG A 174 -3.92 6.49 -22.73
N VAL A 175 -3.89 7.25 -21.63
CA VAL A 175 -2.65 7.86 -21.14
C VAL A 175 -1.83 6.82 -20.38
N GLY A 176 -0.79 6.29 -21.03
CA GLY A 176 0.18 5.39 -20.40
C GLY A 176 0.87 6.07 -19.22
N LYS A 177 0.74 5.52 -18.01
CA LYS A 177 1.58 5.94 -16.88
C LYS A 177 3.01 5.48 -17.16
N LYS A 178 3.92 6.38 -17.50
CA LYS A 178 5.36 6.11 -17.39
C LYS A 178 5.65 5.71 -15.94
N ARG A 179 5.86 4.41 -15.71
CA ARG A 179 6.30 3.89 -14.41
C ARG A 179 7.73 4.37 -14.22
N THR A 180 7.93 5.45 -13.48
CA THR A 180 9.26 5.78 -12.97
C THR A 180 9.68 4.63 -12.06
N LYS A 181 10.71 3.87 -12.47
CA LYS A 181 11.35 2.90 -11.58
C LYS A 181 11.96 3.71 -10.44
N ARG A 182 11.34 3.62 -9.27
CA ARG A 182 11.92 4.16 -8.04
C ARG A 182 12.47 2.95 -7.29
N PRO A 183 13.80 2.79 -7.19
CA PRO A 183 14.38 1.66 -6.49
C PRO A 183 13.95 1.65 -5.02
N THR A 184 13.97 0.47 -4.42
CA THR A 184 13.84 0.34 -2.96
C THR A 184 15.13 0.87 -2.33
N PRO A 185 15.06 1.77 -1.33
CA PRO A 185 16.27 2.29 -0.71
C PRO A 185 17.03 1.20 0.03
N ASP A 186 18.35 1.24 -0.05
CA ASP A 186 19.23 0.38 0.74
C ASP A 186 19.31 0.86 2.21
N GLU A 187 20.00 0.10 3.06
CA GLU A 187 20.13 0.38 4.49
C GLU A 187 20.80 1.73 4.78
N PHE A 188 21.82 2.10 3.98
CA PHE A 188 22.51 3.38 4.12
C PHE A 188 21.59 4.56 3.77
N GLN A 189 20.82 4.43 2.70
CA GLN A 189 19.82 5.41 2.27
C GLN A 189 18.70 5.55 3.30
N VAL A 190 18.22 4.45 3.86
CA VAL A 190 17.25 4.46 4.98
C VAL A 190 17.84 5.17 6.19
N GLY A 191 19.08 4.88 6.56
CA GLY A 191 19.80 5.57 7.63
C GLY A 191 19.82 7.09 7.43
N LYS A 192 20.19 7.56 6.23
CA LYS A 192 20.15 9.01 5.90
C LYS A 192 18.77 9.63 6.09
N ILE A 193 17.71 8.94 5.67
CA ILE A 193 16.33 9.43 5.84
C ILE A 193 15.97 9.54 7.32
N LEU A 194 16.27 8.50 8.12
CA LEU A 194 15.98 8.49 9.55
C LEU A 194 16.79 9.56 10.31
N THR A 195 18.08 9.70 10.01
CA THR A 195 18.92 10.77 10.57
C THR A 195 18.38 12.15 10.22
N TRP A 196 17.96 12.36 8.96
CA TRP A 196 17.33 13.62 8.58
C TRP A 196 16.05 13.88 9.36
N LEU A 197 15.19 12.88 9.56
CA LEU A 197 13.97 13.05 10.36
C LEU A 197 14.28 13.45 11.82
N ARG A 198 15.34 12.87 12.41
CA ARG A 198 15.78 13.12 13.79
C ARG A 198 16.56 14.42 13.98
N ALA A 199 17.17 14.95 12.93
CA ALA A 199 17.95 16.20 12.98
C ALA A 199 17.10 17.47 12.74
N LYS A 200 15.78 17.42 12.92
CA LYS A 200 14.91 18.58 12.67
C LYS A 200 15.28 19.77 13.56
N ALA A 201 15.56 19.52 14.83
CA ALA A 201 15.98 20.56 15.78
C ALA A 201 17.26 21.25 15.28
N ASP A 202 18.30 20.48 14.98
CA ASP A 202 19.60 20.99 14.52
C ASP A 202 19.49 21.90 13.29
N ARG A 203 18.55 21.61 12.38
CA ARG A 203 18.31 22.42 11.17
C ARG A 203 17.54 23.71 11.41
N GLN A 204 16.75 23.77 12.48
CA GLN A 204 15.83 24.89 12.76
C GLN A 204 16.26 25.71 13.97
N THR A 205 17.33 25.31 14.67
CA THR A 205 17.96 26.13 15.69
C THR A 205 18.53 27.39 15.05
N THR A 206 17.79 28.48 15.19
CA THR A 206 18.36 29.83 15.08
C THR A 206 19.03 30.14 16.40
N GLN A 207 20.17 30.85 16.38
CA GLN A 207 20.92 31.26 17.58
C GLN A 207 20.12 32.12 18.60
N ARG A 208 18.82 32.36 18.35
CA ARG A 208 17.92 33.21 19.16
C ARG A 208 16.59 32.54 19.54
N ALA A 209 16.40 31.25 19.27
CA ALA A 209 15.18 30.56 19.72
C ALA A 209 15.25 30.34 21.24
N GLY A 210 14.20 30.72 21.98
CA GLY A 210 14.14 30.45 23.43
C GLY A 210 14.12 28.95 23.74
N ASP A 211 14.58 28.57 24.93
CA ASP A 211 14.80 27.18 25.35
C ASP A 211 13.56 26.28 25.15
N ASP A 212 12.36 26.80 25.40
CA ASP A 212 11.09 26.07 25.19
C ASP A 212 10.82 25.73 23.72
N ALA A 213 11.17 26.62 22.80
CA ALA A 213 11.01 26.39 21.37
C ALA A 213 11.99 25.32 20.87
N GLN A 214 13.23 25.37 21.36
CA GLN A 214 14.25 24.36 21.06
C GLN A 214 13.84 22.97 21.60
N ARG A 215 13.30 22.91 22.81
CA ARG A 215 12.77 21.68 23.40
C ARG A 215 11.63 21.11 22.56
N CYS A 216 10.67 21.94 22.13
CA CYS A 216 9.57 21.50 21.26
C CYS A 216 10.07 20.94 19.92
N LEU A 217 11.09 21.58 19.31
CA LEU A 217 11.71 21.10 18.08
C LEU A 217 12.39 19.75 18.27
N GLY A 218 13.07 19.53 19.41
CA GLY A 218 13.67 18.24 19.76
C GLY A 218 12.63 17.12 19.87
N LEU A 219 11.54 17.35 20.62
CA LEU A 219 10.46 16.38 20.73
C LEU A 219 9.79 16.09 19.38
N GLU A 220 9.65 17.11 18.53
CA GLU A 220 9.12 16.92 17.19
C GLU A 220 10.05 16.09 16.30
N ALA A 221 11.36 16.26 16.44
CA ALA A 221 12.35 15.49 15.70
C ALA A 221 12.32 14.00 16.09
N GLU A 222 12.24 13.71 17.39
CA GLU A 222 12.09 12.34 17.91
C GLU A 222 10.80 11.67 17.41
N ARG A 223 9.68 12.41 17.45
CA ARG A 223 8.41 11.95 16.86
C ARG A 223 8.56 11.58 15.38
N ASN A 224 9.20 12.46 14.60
CA ASN A 224 9.34 12.28 13.15
C ASN A 224 10.21 11.06 12.82
N TRP A 225 11.29 10.87 13.58
CA TRP A 225 12.16 9.71 13.46
C TRP A 225 11.42 8.40 13.78
N LEU A 226 10.67 8.36 14.88
CA LEU A 226 9.83 7.20 15.24
C LEU A 226 8.77 6.86 14.20
N ILE A 227 8.12 7.87 13.61
CA ILE A 227 7.20 7.68 12.48
C ILE A 227 7.93 6.99 11.33
N GLY A 228 9.15 7.43 11.00
CA GLY A 228 10.02 6.78 10.02
C GLY A 228 10.34 5.33 10.38
N ARG A 229 10.77 5.07 11.63
CA ARG A 229 11.05 3.72 12.13
C ARG A 229 9.85 2.80 12.03
N CYS A 230 8.63 3.26 12.34
CA CYS A 230 7.42 2.46 12.16
C CYS A 230 7.24 2.00 10.70
N MET A 231 7.59 2.83 9.71
CA MET A 231 7.48 2.45 8.30
C MET A 231 8.61 1.50 7.85
N VAL A 232 9.81 1.66 8.41
CA VAL A 232 11.02 0.88 8.10
C VAL A 232 11.00 -0.50 8.78
N ASP A 233 10.70 -0.55 10.08
CA ASP A 233 10.85 -1.73 10.93
C ASP A 233 9.51 -2.46 11.15
N GLY A 234 8.38 -1.77 11.01
CA GLY A 234 7.04 -2.36 11.12
C GLY A 234 6.30 -2.50 9.78
N GLY A 235 6.87 -1.97 8.68
CA GLY A 235 6.24 -2.00 7.36
C GLY A 235 4.91 -1.24 7.27
N LEU A 236 4.69 -0.24 8.12
CA LEU A 236 3.42 0.47 8.22
C LEU A 236 3.21 1.42 7.02
N ARG A 237 1.94 1.55 6.58
CA ARG A 237 1.49 2.66 5.71
C ARG A 237 1.29 3.92 6.54
N ALA A 238 1.32 5.09 5.91
CA ALA A 238 1.06 6.37 6.58
C ALA A 238 -0.28 6.38 7.34
N GLN A 239 -1.33 5.73 6.80
CA GLN A 239 -2.59 5.54 7.50
C GLN A 239 -2.45 4.66 8.75
N GLU A 240 -1.71 3.55 8.64
CA GLU A 240 -1.51 2.61 9.76
C GLU A 240 -0.67 3.28 10.87
N VAL A 241 0.28 4.15 10.52
CA VAL A 241 1.05 4.94 11.49
C VAL A 241 0.15 6.00 12.17
N ALA A 242 -0.70 6.68 11.41
CA ALA A 242 -1.65 7.67 11.95
C ALA A 242 -2.63 7.03 12.95
N ASP A 243 -3.10 5.82 12.64
CA ASP A 243 -4.13 5.11 13.42
C ASP A 243 -3.52 4.20 14.51
N LEU A 244 -2.19 4.10 14.63
CA LEU A 244 -1.52 3.29 15.65
C LEU A 244 -1.92 3.81 17.04
N SER A 245 -2.61 2.98 17.83
CA SER A 245 -3.12 3.37 19.14
C SER A 245 -2.33 2.76 20.30
N LEU A 246 -2.31 3.47 21.42
CA LEU A 246 -1.72 2.97 22.66
C LEU A 246 -2.45 1.72 23.16
N ASP A 247 -3.76 1.64 22.95
CA ASP A 247 -4.54 0.48 23.37
C ASP A 247 -4.16 -0.76 22.55
N ALA A 248 -3.84 -0.61 21.26
CA ALA A 248 -3.35 -1.72 20.44
C ALA A 248 -1.96 -2.20 20.90
N LEU A 249 -1.06 -1.27 21.23
CA LEU A 249 0.25 -1.60 21.82
C LEU A 249 0.09 -2.30 23.18
N ALA A 250 -0.78 -1.80 24.06
CA ALA A 250 -1.05 -2.41 25.36
C ALA A 250 -1.64 -3.82 25.23
N ARG A 251 -2.55 -4.05 24.28
CA ARG A 251 -3.08 -5.39 23.98
C ARG A 251 -2.00 -6.34 23.48
N ALA A 252 -1.10 -5.86 22.62
CA ALA A 252 0.02 -6.68 22.12
C ALA A 252 0.95 -7.10 23.26
N LEU A 253 1.31 -6.17 24.16
CA LEU A 253 2.12 -6.47 25.35
C LEU A 253 1.44 -7.49 26.27
N ARG A 254 0.14 -7.31 26.55
CA ARG A 254 -0.63 -8.26 27.37
C ARG A 254 -0.72 -9.66 26.76
N THR A 255 -0.77 -9.76 25.43
CA THR A 255 -0.79 -11.05 24.73
C THR A 255 0.49 -11.85 24.97
N GLU A 256 1.62 -11.17 25.15
CA GLU A 256 2.90 -11.78 25.55
C GLU A 256 3.05 -11.88 27.09
N SER A 257 1.95 -11.80 27.84
CA SER A 257 1.92 -11.87 29.31
C SER A 257 2.70 -10.76 30.02
N ILE A 258 2.96 -9.63 29.36
CA ILE A 258 3.55 -8.45 29.98
C ILE A 258 2.45 -7.69 30.72
N GLN A 259 2.68 -7.41 32.00
CA GLN A 259 1.73 -6.71 32.86
C GLN A 259 1.59 -5.25 32.43
N VAL A 260 0.44 -4.91 31.84
CA VAL A 260 0.03 -3.54 31.53
C VAL A 260 -1.37 -3.35 32.11
N PRO A 261 -1.59 -2.36 33.00
CA PRO A 261 -2.90 -2.10 33.60
C PRO A 261 -4.01 -2.04 32.55
N ALA A 262 -5.17 -2.61 32.86
CA ALA A 262 -6.33 -2.54 31.97
C ALA A 262 -6.84 -1.10 31.83
N GLU A 263 -6.77 -0.33 32.92
CA GLU A 263 -7.19 1.06 33.01
C GLU A 263 -6.09 1.91 33.67
N PRO A 264 -6.00 3.21 33.34
CA PRO A 264 -5.12 4.12 34.05
C PRO A 264 -5.55 4.26 35.52
N PRO A 265 -4.62 4.47 36.47
CA PRO A 265 -4.96 4.73 37.87
C PRO A 265 -5.86 5.98 37.98
N ALA A 266 -6.81 5.99 38.92
CA ALA A 266 -7.69 7.14 39.17
C ALA A 266 -6.94 8.46 39.43
N ALA A 267 -5.68 8.39 39.87
CA ALA A 267 -4.81 9.55 40.11
C ALA A 267 -4.20 10.16 38.83
N ALA A 268 -4.29 9.50 37.67
CA ALA A 268 -3.73 9.97 36.40
C ALA A 268 -4.60 11.10 35.81
N ARG A 269 -4.33 12.35 36.21
CA ARG A 269 -5.03 13.53 35.66
C ARG A 269 -4.76 13.65 34.15
N GLY A 270 -5.81 13.64 33.33
CA GLY A 270 -5.76 13.96 31.89
C GLY A 270 -5.38 12.82 30.94
N SER A 271 -4.94 11.67 31.46
CA SER A 271 -4.63 10.48 30.65
C SER A 271 -5.69 9.39 30.80
N ARG A 272 -6.23 8.92 29.67
CA ARG A 272 -7.16 7.77 29.62
C ARG A 272 -6.49 6.45 29.22
N HIS A 273 -5.19 6.47 28.91
CA HIS A 273 -4.50 5.32 28.35
C HIS A 273 -3.46 4.76 29.32
N ALA A 274 -3.46 3.44 29.50
CA ALA A 274 -2.59 2.77 30.46
C ALA A 274 -1.11 3.06 30.22
N LEU A 275 -0.65 3.04 28.96
CA LEU A 275 0.75 3.29 28.62
C LEU A 275 1.20 4.73 28.90
N ASP A 276 0.31 5.71 28.77
CA ASP A 276 0.57 7.09 29.18
C ASP A 276 0.68 7.18 30.70
N ALA A 277 -0.20 6.52 31.46
CA ALA A 277 -0.13 6.55 32.92
C ALA A 277 1.16 5.89 33.46
N LEU A 278 1.67 4.87 32.77
CA LEU A 278 2.93 4.22 33.13
C LEU A 278 4.16 5.14 32.97
N SER A 279 4.08 6.22 32.18
CA SER A 279 5.23 7.11 31.97
C SER A 279 5.73 7.78 33.25
N GLU A 280 4.86 7.90 34.27
CA GLU A 280 5.17 8.53 35.55
C GLU A 280 5.89 7.59 36.52
N SER A 281 5.80 6.26 36.33
CA SER A 281 6.40 5.28 37.25
C SER A 281 7.72 4.72 36.70
N LEU A 282 8.84 5.04 37.35
CA LEU A 282 10.14 4.48 36.99
C LEU A 282 10.18 2.95 37.17
N GLU A 283 9.58 2.45 38.26
CA GLU A 283 9.52 1.03 38.57
C GLU A 283 8.73 0.27 37.48
N ALA A 284 7.54 0.76 37.12
CA ALA A 284 6.72 0.09 36.12
C ALA A 284 7.33 0.14 34.72
N ARG A 285 8.00 1.24 34.35
CA ARG A 285 8.78 1.33 33.10
C ARG A 285 9.91 0.29 33.08
N SER A 286 10.67 0.21 34.17
CA SER A 286 11.80 -0.73 34.28
C SER A 286 11.33 -2.18 34.23
N ALA A 287 10.23 -2.51 34.91
CA ALA A 287 9.63 -3.85 34.87
C ALA A 287 9.15 -4.23 33.46
N LEU A 288 8.56 -3.29 32.72
CA LEU A 288 8.12 -3.52 31.35
C LEU A 288 9.31 -3.74 30.41
N LEU A 289 10.35 -2.92 30.49
CA LEU A 289 11.57 -3.09 29.69
C LEU A 289 12.26 -4.44 29.99
N ALA A 290 12.39 -4.82 31.27
CA ALA A 290 12.93 -6.11 31.65
C ALA A 290 12.10 -7.28 31.11
N ALA A 291 10.78 -7.14 31.02
CA ALA A 291 9.92 -8.14 30.40
C ALA A 291 10.14 -8.24 28.88
N LEU A 292 10.41 -7.14 28.19
CA LEU A 292 10.80 -7.15 26.77
C LEU A 292 12.17 -7.81 26.58
N ASP A 293 13.15 -7.51 27.43
CA ASP A 293 14.48 -8.16 27.42
C ASP A 293 14.34 -9.69 27.61
N ALA A 294 13.46 -10.12 28.52
CA ALA A 294 13.18 -11.53 28.75
C ALA A 294 12.55 -12.23 27.52
N LEU A 295 11.74 -11.52 26.72
CA LEU A 295 11.22 -12.06 25.45
C LEU A 295 12.35 -12.24 24.43
N GLU A 296 13.24 -11.25 24.28
CA GLU A 296 14.41 -11.34 23.40
C GLU A 296 15.33 -12.51 23.80
N ALA A 297 15.57 -12.68 25.11
CA ALA A 297 16.36 -13.80 25.65
C ALA A 297 15.73 -15.18 25.33
N ARG A 298 14.40 -15.24 25.16
CA ARG A 298 13.67 -16.45 24.71
C ARG A 298 13.57 -16.57 23.19
N HIS A 299 14.41 -15.83 22.46
CA HIS A 299 14.43 -15.78 20.99
C HIS A 299 13.13 -15.31 20.34
N ARG A 300 12.24 -14.61 21.08
CA ARG A 300 11.15 -13.86 20.45
C ARG A 300 11.75 -12.68 19.71
N ARG A 301 11.38 -12.51 18.45
CA ARG A 301 11.90 -11.43 17.59
C ARG A 301 10.92 -10.28 17.39
N SER A 302 9.64 -10.52 17.62
CA SER A 302 8.61 -9.54 17.31
C SER A 302 7.38 -9.69 18.20
N LEU A 303 6.73 -8.57 18.49
CA LEU A 303 5.37 -8.50 19.01
C LEU A 303 4.40 -8.23 17.87
N TYR A 304 3.23 -8.86 17.90
CA TYR A 304 2.21 -8.67 16.89
C TYR A 304 1.23 -7.59 17.34
N VAL A 305 1.29 -6.42 16.69
CA VAL A 305 0.47 -5.26 17.02
C VAL A 305 -0.66 -5.13 16.00
N GLU A 306 -1.89 -5.00 16.49
CA GLU A 306 -3.05 -4.75 15.63
C GLU A 306 -2.97 -3.34 15.04
N VAL A 307 -2.98 -3.23 13.70
CA VAL A 307 -2.97 -1.95 12.99
C VAL A 307 -4.16 -1.83 12.04
N THR A 308 -4.73 -0.63 11.96
CA THR A 308 -5.87 -0.34 11.08
C THR A 308 -5.38 0.28 9.77
N GLY A 309 -5.63 -0.42 8.67
CA GLY A 309 -5.23 -0.02 7.32
C GLY A 309 -6.37 0.57 6.49
N LYS A 310 -6.05 0.83 5.21
CA LYS A 310 -6.98 1.41 4.23
C LYS A 310 -8.29 0.63 4.18
N GLY A 311 -9.39 1.33 4.46
CA GLY A 311 -10.73 0.76 4.46
C GLY A 311 -11.13 0.05 5.74
N ARG A 312 -10.56 0.48 6.88
CA ARG A 312 -10.83 -0.08 8.22
C ARG A 312 -10.54 -1.58 8.30
N LYS A 313 -9.63 -2.08 7.45
CA LYS A 313 -9.15 -3.45 7.52
C LYS A 313 -8.05 -3.51 8.57
N THR A 314 -8.23 -4.36 9.57
CA THR A 314 -7.22 -4.60 10.59
C THR A 314 -6.27 -5.71 10.15
N ARG A 315 -5.05 -5.70 10.69
CA ARG A 315 -4.07 -6.78 10.54
C ARG A 315 -3.14 -6.80 11.74
N MET A 316 -2.51 -7.95 11.99
CA MET A 316 -1.41 -8.05 12.93
C MET A 316 -0.10 -7.68 12.21
N ALA A 317 0.55 -6.61 12.65
CA ALA A 317 1.84 -6.18 12.15
C ALA A 317 2.94 -6.66 13.12
N PRO A 318 3.95 -7.41 12.64
CA PRO A 318 5.04 -7.83 13.50
C PRO A 318 6.02 -6.67 13.70
N PHE A 319 6.07 -6.15 14.92
CA PHE A 319 6.99 -5.10 15.34
C PHE A 319 8.20 -5.76 15.99
N ALA A 320 9.41 -5.42 15.55
CA ALA A 320 10.62 -5.81 16.26
C ALA A 320 10.56 -5.33 17.71
N ILE A 321 11.12 -6.10 18.65
CA ILE A 321 11.10 -5.72 20.07
C ILE A 321 11.79 -4.37 20.29
N ASP A 322 12.91 -4.12 19.59
CA ASP A 322 13.59 -2.81 19.56
C ASP A 322 12.67 -1.66 19.11
N LEU A 323 11.82 -1.87 18.09
CA LEU A 323 10.84 -0.85 17.69
C LEU A 323 9.80 -0.59 18.79
N VAL A 324 9.34 -1.64 19.49
CA VAL A 324 8.40 -1.49 20.61
C VAL A 324 9.06 -0.73 21.76
N ARG A 325 10.32 -1.03 22.06
CA ARG A 325 11.12 -0.32 23.07
C ARG A 325 11.18 1.17 22.77
N ASP A 326 11.57 1.55 21.57
CA ASP A 326 11.63 2.95 21.15
C ASP A 326 10.27 3.65 21.17
N LEU A 327 9.21 2.96 20.73
CA LEU A 327 7.86 3.49 20.77
C LEU A 327 7.45 3.83 22.20
N LEU A 328 7.82 3.01 23.18
CA LEU A 328 7.52 3.24 24.58
C LEU A 328 8.44 4.32 25.18
N GLU A 329 9.75 4.14 25.11
CA GLU A 329 10.73 5.02 25.76
C GLU A 329 10.73 6.42 25.16
N VAL A 330 10.86 6.51 23.84
CA VAL A 330 10.96 7.80 23.13
C VAL A 330 9.57 8.33 22.81
N GLY A 331 8.69 7.48 22.27
CA GLY A 331 7.40 7.92 21.74
C GLY A 331 6.41 8.28 22.84
N VAL A 332 6.15 7.34 23.75
CA VAL A 332 5.14 7.52 24.81
C VAL A 332 5.71 8.28 26.00
N TRP A 333 6.79 7.78 26.60
CA TRP A 333 7.27 8.26 27.90
C TRP A 333 8.04 9.58 27.85
N ILE A 334 8.56 9.97 26.69
CA ILE A 334 9.21 11.27 26.46
C ILE A 334 8.30 12.18 25.64
N VAL A 335 8.13 11.90 24.34
CA VAL A 335 7.49 12.85 23.41
C VAL A 335 6.04 13.12 23.78
N ARG A 336 5.23 12.05 23.87
CA ARG A 336 3.79 12.18 24.09
C ARG A 336 3.46 12.65 25.51
N ARG A 337 4.20 12.18 26.52
CA ARG A 337 4.09 12.67 27.91
C ARG A 337 4.28 14.18 27.98
N GLU A 338 5.36 14.71 27.39
CA GLU A 338 5.65 16.14 27.41
C GLU A 338 4.58 16.96 26.66
N GLN A 339 4.11 16.47 25.51
CA GLN A 339 3.02 17.10 24.76
C GLN A 339 1.72 17.18 25.57
N THR A 340 1.29 16.05 26.12
CA THR A 340 0.01 15.93 26.83
C THR A 340 0.05 16.70 28.15
N ALA A 341 1.16 16.66 28.90
CA ALA A 341 1.37 17.45 30.11
C ALA A 341 1.29 18.96 29.83
N ALA A 342 2.00 19.44 28.80
CA ALA A 342 1.98 20.86 28.40
C ALA A 342 0.58 21.33 27.97
N TRP A 343 -0.20 20.48 27.31
CA TRP A 343 -1.55 20.83 26.86
C TRP A 343 -2.58 20.76 27.97
N ALA A 344 -2.51 19.75 28.85
CA ALA A 344 -3.36 19.62 30.03
C ALA A 344 -3.13 20.76 31.05
N ALA A 345 -1.90 21.25 31.18
CA ALA A 345 -1.59 22.41 32.02
C ALA A 345 -2.27 23.70 31.52
N ARG A 346 -2.47 23.83 30.20
CA ARG A 346 -3.11 25.00 29.57
C ARG A 346 -4.63 24.86 29.47
N ASP A 347 -5.15 23.65 29.33
CA ASP A 347 -6.57 23.35 29.23
C ASP A 347 -6.94 22.16 30.14
N LYS A 348 -7.62 22.46 31.24
CA LYS A 348 -8.06 21.45 32.22
C LYS A 348 -9.09 20.45 31.67
N LYS A 349 -9.74 20.76 30.54
CA LYS A 349 -10.69 19.86 29.86
C LYS A 349 -10.01 19.02 28.78
N PHE A 350 -8.72 19.23 28.52
CA PHE A 350 -7.98 18.46 27.53
C PHE A 350 -7.98 16.97 27.88
N LEU A 351 -8.30 16.15 26.89
CA LEU A 351 -8.22 14.70 26.97
C LEU A 351 -7.26 14.21 25.88
N ALA A 352 -6.22 13.48 26.29
CA ALA A 352 -5.22 12.99 25.36
C ALA A 352 -5.83 11.99 24.35
N PRO A 353 -5.66 12.18 23.02
CA PRO A 353 -6.15 11.23 22.03
C PRO A 353 -5.41 9.89 22.10
N GLY A 354 -6.04 8.74 21.82
CA GLY A 354 -5.40 7.42 21.97
C GLY A 354 -4.34 7.03 20.94
N GLN A 355 -4.11 7.85 19.92
CA GLN A 355 -3.10 7.61 18.88
C GLN A 355 -1.69 7.89 19.39
N ALA A 356 -0.73 7.03 19.05
CA ALA A 356 0.66 7.13 19.49
C ALA A 356 1.31 8.47 19.07
N PHE A 357 0.97 8.99 17.89
CA PHE A 357 1.59 10.19 17.32
C PHE A 357 0.64 11.39 17.28
N LEU A 358 1.01 12.45 17.98
CA LEU A 358 0.23 13.70 18.06
C LEU A 358 0.90 14.85 17.27
N SER A 359 0.06 15.75 16.77
CA SER A 359 0.46 16.95 16.05
C SER A 359 0.70 18.11 17.01
N PHE A 360 1.92 18.67 17.00
CA PHE A 360 2.22 19.91 17.74
C PHE A 360 1.39 21.11 17.26
N LYS A 361 0.88 21.10 16.01
CA LYS A 361 0.10 22.19 15.44
C LYS A 361 -1.37 22.13 15.82
N THR A 362 -1.98 20.95 15.71
CA THR A 362 -3.44 20.78 15.92
C THR A 362 -3.80 20.27 17.30
N LYS A 363 -2.81 19.85 18.12
CA LYS A 363 -3.00 19.21 19.43
C LYS A 363 -3.89 17.95 19.38
N GLY A 364 -4.00 17.34 18.20
CA GLY A 364 -4.75 16.11 17.95
C GLY A 364 -3.89 15.05 17.25
N PRO A 365 -4.48 13.93 16.82
CA PRO A 365 -3.79 12.88 16.10
C PRO A 365 -3.14 13.39 14.81
N MET A 366 -1.99 12.84 14.45
CA MET A 366 -1.39 13.10 13.13
C MET A 366 -2.27 12.53 12.03
N THR A 367 -2.48 13.31 10.97
CA THR A 367 -3.22 12.82 9.81
C THR A 367 -2.32 11.98 8.89
N PRO A 368 -2.89 11.01 8.15
CA PRO A 368 -2.15 10.24 7.15
C PRO A 368 -1.47 11.12 6.09
N GLY A 369 -2.11 12.25 5.73
CA GLY A 369 -1.55 13.25 4.81
C GLY A 369 -0.30 13.91 5.38
N ALA A 370 -0.36 14.37 6.63
CA ALA A 370 0.78 15.00 7.29
C ALA A 370 1.99 14.05 7.41
N ILE A 371 1.75 12.76 7.69
CA ILE A 371 2.81 11.74 7.71
C ILE A 371 3.38 11.51 6.31
N ALA A 372 2.52 11.44 5.28
CA ALA A 372 2.97 11.25 3.91
C ALA A 372 3.82 12.43 3.40
N ASP A 373 3.43 13.65 3.75
CA ASP A 373 4.16 14.88 3.41
C ASP A 373 5.49 14.94 4.15
N LEU A 374 5.51 14.65 5.46
CA LEU A 374 6.75 14.56 6.25
C LEU A 374 7.77 13.59 5.63
N MET A 375 7.32 12.40 5.23
CA MET A 375 8.20 11.43 4.56
C MET A 375 8.63 11.94 3.18
N LYS A 376 7.74 12.56 2.41
CA LYS A 376 8.08 13.10 1.09
C LYS A 376 9.16 14.17 1.20
N ASP A 377 9.06 15.04 2.20
CA ASP A 377 10.05 16.08 2.47
C ASP A 377 11.42 15.48 2.82
N ALA A 378 11.44 14.43 3.64
CA ALA A 378 12.68 13.71 3.98
C ALA A 378 13.35 13.08 2.75
N PHE A 379 12.57 12.42 1.88
CA PHE A 379 13.09 11.83 0.64
C PHE A 379 13.64 12.91 -0.30
N ASN A 380 12.93 14.02 -0.46
CA ASN A 380 13.38 15.12 -1.31
C ASN A 380 14.67 15.75 -0.77
N ALA A 381 14.73 16.03 0.53
CA ALA A 381 15.88 16.67 1.16
C ALA A 381 17.14 15.80 1.15
N THR A 382 16.98 14.47 1.16
CA THR A 382 18.10 13.51 1.08
C THR A 382 18.48 13.15 -0.35
N GLY A 383 17.77 13.66 -1.37
CA GLY A 383 17.99 13.34 -2.78
C GLY A 383 17.60 11.89 -3.16
N ILE A 384 16.88 11.18 -2.28
CA ILE A 384 16.50 9.79 -2.51
C ILE A 384 15.17 9.74 -3.25
N SER A 385 15.13 9.02 -4.37
CA SER A 385 13.93 8.91 -5.21
C SER A 385 12.84 8.07 -4.54
N GLY A 386 11.76 8.69 -4.06
CA GLY A 386 10.72 7.91 -3.40
C GLY A 386 9.67 8.71 -2.64
N SER A 387 9.09 8.03 -1.67
CA SER A 387 8.22 8.55 -0.61
C SER A 387 8.15 7.47 0.48
N GLY A 388 7.43 7.70 1.58
CA GLY A 388 7.30 6.73 2.68
C GLY A 388 6.86 5.30 2.26
N HIS A 389 6.18 5.15 1.11
CA HIS A 389 5.88 3.81 0.56
C HIS A 389 7.13 2.98 0.24
N ARG A 390 8.27 3.63 -0.05
CA ARG A 390 9.54 2.97 -0.32
C ARG A 390 10.23 2.46 0.94
N LEU A 391 9.99 3.06 2.10
CA LEU A 391 10.43 2.51 3.39
C LEU A 391 9.70 1.19 3.69
N ARG A 392 8.40 1.11 3.41
CA ARG A 392 7.66 -0.17 3.46
C ARG A 392 8.16 -1.20 2.45
N ALA A 393 8.63 -0.77 1.27
CA ALA A 393 9.24 -1.67 0.30
C ALA A 393 10.59 -2.22 0.81
N HIS A 394 11.37 -1.38 1.50
CA HIS A 394 12.60 -1.78 2.18
C HIS A 394 12.31 -2.84 3.25
N TYR A 395 11.35 -2.57 4.15
CA TYR A 395 10.87 -3.53 5.13
C TYR A 395 10.54 -4.89 4.50
N ALA A 396 9.75 -4.88 3.41
CA ALA A 396 9.34 -6.09 2.72
C ALA A 396 10.53 -6.86 2.14
N THR A 397 11.56 -6.16 1.65
CA THR A 397 12.76 -6.78 1.06
C THR A 397 13.63 -7.42 2.14
N VAL A 398 13.89 -6.71 3.24
CA VAL A 398 14.66 -7.22 4.39
C VAL A 398 13.93 -8.40 5.03
N THR A 399 12.61 -8.26 5.24
CA THR A 399 11.78 -9.32 5.81
C THR A 399 11.71 -10.55 4.90
N ALA A 400 11.63 -10.36 3.57
CA ALA A 400 11.65 -11.46 2.62
C ALA A 400 12.96 -12.25 2.70
N SER A 401 14.10 -11.56 2.77
CA SER A 401 15.43 -12.19 2.93
C SER A 401 15.50 -13.01 4.22
N ARG A 402 15.13 -12.41 5.35
CA ARG A 402 15.11 -13.09 6.64
C ARG A 402 14.19 -14.31 6.66
N LEU A 403 12.94 -14.17 6.20
CA LEU A 403 11.97 -15.26 6.17
C LEU A 403 12.41 -16.39 5.24
N TRP A 404 13.05 -16.04 4.12
CA TRP A 404 13.67 -17.02 3.25
C TRP A 404 14.74 -17.82 3.99
N HIS A 405 15.71 -17.17 4.64
CA HIS A 405 16.76 -17.86 5.39
C HIS A 405 16.21 -18.75 6.50
N GLU A 406 15.21 -18.26 7.26
CA GLU A 406 14.54 -19.05 8.29
C GLU A 406 13.85 -20.29 7.71
N CYS A 407 13.01 -20.12 6.68
CA CYS A 407 12.30 -21.23 6.06
C CYS A 407 13.26 -22.21 5.38
N PHE A 408 14.32 -21.72 4.74
CA PHE A 408 15.33 -22.54 4.10
C PHE A 408 16.09 -23.39 5.13
N ALA A 409 16.54 -22.80 6.24
CA ALA A 409 17.23 -23.52 7.31
C ALA A 409 16.33 -24.55 8.02
N LEU A 410 15.10 -24.17 8.37
CA LEU A 410 14.14 -25.06 9.06
C LEU A 410 13.75 -26.28 8.23
N ASN A 411 13.80 -26.17 6.90
CA ASN A 411 13.50 -27.27 5.97
C ASN A 411 14.76 -28.00 5.49
N GLY A 412 15.87 -27.92 6.24
CA GLY A 412 17.11 -28.63 5.93
C GLY A 412 17.75 -28.19 4.62
N TYR A 413 17.67 -26.90 4.31
CA TYR A 413 18.22 -26.28 3.09
C TYR A 413 17.62 -26.85 1.80
N ARG A 414 16.35 -27.28 1.84
CA ARG A 414 15.60 -27.66 0.64
C ARG A 414 15.14 -26.41 -0.10
N PHE A 415 15.49 -26.32 -1.38
CA PHE A 415 15.00 -25.26 -2.27
C PHE A 415 13.89 -25.82 -3.17
N ASP A 416 12.71 -26.05 -2.60
CA ASP A 416 11.54 -26.51 -3.34
C ASP A 416 10.39 -25.47 -3.32
N GLN A 417 9.30 -25.79 -4.01
CA GLN A 417 8.14 -24.90 -4.09
C GLN A 417 7.43 -24.73 -2.73
N THR A 418 7.53 -25.71 -1.83
CA THR A 418 6.93 -25.66 -0.49
C THR A 418 7.59 -24.59 0.35
N VAL A 419 8.93 -24.58 0.40
CA VAL A 419 9.69 -23.55 1.16
C VAL A 419 9.43 -22.15 0.61
N VAL A 420 9.38 -22.01 -0.73
CA VAL A 420 9.03 -20.74 -1.38
C VAL A 420 7.61 -20.29 -1.00
N ASN A 421 6.63 -21.20 -1.00
CA ASN A 421 5.25 -20.88 -0.61
C ASN A 421 5.15 -20.47 0.86
N MET A 422 5.79 -21.21 1.77
CA MET A 422 5.84 -20.86 3.20
C MET A 422 6.43 -19.47 3.43
N ALA A 423 7.54 -19.14 2.76
CA ALA A 423 8.15 -17.82 2.86
C ALA A 423 7.23 -16.72 2.29
N MET A 424 6.54 -16.97 1.18
CA MET A 424 5.57 -16.04 0.60
C MET A 424 4.35 -15.82 1.50
N GLU A 425 3.81 -16.87 2.13
CA GLU A 425 2.66 -16.77 3.02
C GLU A 425 3.00 -15.95 4.27
N ARG A 426 4.12 -16.27 4.94
CA ARG A 426 4.60 -15.49 6.10
C ARG A 426 4.90 -14.03 5.73
N LEU A 427 5.44 -13.79 4.54
CA LEU A 427 5.69 -12.42 4.06
C LEU A 427 4.38 -11.69 3.74
N ALA A 428 3.40 -12.36 3.14
CA ALA A 428 2.09 -11.80 2.85
C ALA A 428 1.39 -11.38 4.14
N GLU A 429 1.44 -12.22 5.17
CA GLU A 429 0.90 -11.93 6.50
C GLU A 429 1.59 -10.71 7.13
N ALA A 430 2.93 -10.69 7.19
CA ALA A 430 3.69 -9.56 7.71
C ALA A 430 3.40 -8.24 6.97
N MET A 431 3.16 -8.33 5.65
CA MET A 431 2.75 -7.21 4.82
C MET A 431 1.26 -6.87 4.89
N GLY A 432 0.42 -7.66 5.57
CA GLY A 432 -1.01 -7.42 5.65
C GLY A 432 -1.80 -7.69 4.38
N HIS A 433 -1.33 -8.64 3.57
CA HIS A 433 -2.06 -9.09 2.40
C HIS A 433 -2.91 -10.30 2.79
N SER A 434 -4.18 -10.32 2.37
CA SER A 434 -5.08 -11.45 2.63
C SER A 434 -4.71 -12.72 1.87
N GLN A 435 -3.91 -12.57 0.80
CA GLN A 435 -3.42 -13.64 -0.05
C GLN A 435 -2.05 -13.24 -0.62
N VAL A 436 -1.28 -14.23 -1.07
CA VAL A 436 -0.01 -13.99 -1.77
C VAL A 436 -0.28 -13.22 -3.07
N THR A 437 0.35 -12.05 -3.21
CA THR A 437 0.20 -11.20 -4.40
C THR A 437 1.46 -11.20 -5.25
N THR A 438 1.36 -10.69 -6.48
CA THR A 438 2.52 -10.47 -7.36
C THR A 438 3.58 -9.56 -6.72
N THR A 439 3.18 -8.66 -5.81
CA THR A 439 4.10 -7.82 -5.03
C THR A 439 4.90 -8.62 -4.01
N VAL A 440 4.27 -9.55 -3.29
CA VAL A 440 4.95 -10.43 -2.32
C VAL A 440 5.97 -11.30 -3.05
N ARG A 441 5.55 -11.91 -4.15
CA ARG A 441 6.43 -12.71 -5.01
C ARG A 441 7.62 -11.90 -5.50
N HIS A 442 7.40 -10.65 -5.92
CA HIS A 442 8.48 -9.78 -6.39
C HIS A 442 9.55 -9.54 -5.31
N TYR A 443 9.17 -9.28 -4.06
CA TYR A 443 10.15 -9.07 -2.98
C TYR A 443 10.89 -10.35 -2.60
N LEU A 444 10.20 -11.50 -2.60
CA LEU A 444 10.88 -12.77 -2.38
C LEU A 444 11.85 -13.09 -3.53
N ASP A 445 11.45 -12.88 -4.79
CA ASP A 445 12.33 -13.05 -5.95
C ASP A 445 13.59 -12.18 -5.81
N MET A 446 13.45 -10.92 -5.36
CA MET A 446 14.59 -10.04 -5.09
C MET A 446 15.51 -10.58 -3.98
N ALA A 447 14.93 -11.08 -2.88
CA ALA A 447 15.69 -11.67 -1.79
C ALA A 447 16.45 -12.94 -2.23
N LEU A 448 15.82 -13.78 -3.04
CA LEU A 448 16.44 -14.99 -3.61
C LEU A 448 17.62 -14.61 -4.52
N LEU A 449 17.44 -13.63 -5.41
CA LEU A 449 18.52 -13.13 -6.26
C LEU A 449 19.71 -12.63 -5.42
N GLN A 450 19.45 -11.91 -4.35
CA GLN A 450 20.49 -11.44 -3.44
C GLN A 450 21.19 -12.59 -2.72
N HIS A 451 20.43 -13.56 -2.18
CA HIS A 451 20.98 -14.70 -1.45
C HIS A 451 21.94 -15.54 -2.29
N PHE A 452 21.59 -15.77 -3.56
CA PHE A 452 22.41 -16.57 -4.47
C PHE A 452 23.40 -15.73 -5.30
N GLY A 453 23.50 -14.41 -5.08
CA GLY A 453 24.41 -13.54 -5.83
C GLY A 453 24.08 -13.45 -7.33
N MET A 454 22.80 -13.55 -7.69
CA MET A 454 22.35 -13.68 -9.08
C MET A 454 21.81 -12.38 -9.66
N SER A 455 22.08 -12.15 -10.94
CA SER A 455 21.64 -10.97 -11.68
C SER A 455 20.27 -11.14 -12.37
N SER A 456 19.75 -12.37 -12.51
CA SER A 456 18.50 -12.61 -13.24
C SER A 456 17.69 -13.80 -12.74
N ARG A 457 16.37 -13.71 -12.95
CA ARG A 457 15.41 -14.78 -12.63
C ARG A 457 15.65 -16.07 -13.43
N GLY A 458 16.20 -15.95 -14.65
CA GLY A 458 16.58 -17.11 -15.45
C GLY A 458 17.65 -17.95 -14.76
N LYS A 459 18.71 -17.31 -14.25
CA LYS A 459 19.77 -17.99 -13.47
C LYS A 459 19.21 -18.62 -12.18
N LEU A 460 18.31 -17.93 -11.50
CA LEU A 460 17.66 -18.46 -10.30
C LEU A 460 16.85 -19.73 -10.59
N ASN A 461 16.09 -19.76 -11.68
CA ASN A 461 15.33 -20.94 -12.09
C ASN A 461 16.26 -22.12 -12.46
N ALA A 462 17.39 -21.84 -13.13
CA ALA A 462 18.37 -22.86 -13.49
C ALA A 462 18.99 -23.50 -12.24
N VAL A 463 19.44 -22.69 -11.27
CA VAL A 463 20.00 -23.20 -10.01
C VAL A 463 18.96 -23.94 -9.17
N LYS A 464 17.71 -23.46 -9.14
CA LYS A 464 16.61 -24.20 -8.53
C LYS A 464 16.47 -25.61 -9.15
N GLY A 465 16.50 -25.71 -10.48
CA GLY A 465 16.44 -27.00 -11.18
C GLY A 465 17.61 -27.93 -10.85
N ILE A 466 18.83 -27.39 -10.76
CA ILE A 466 20.03 -28.16 -10.33
C ILE A 466 19.83 -28.66 -8.89
N TRP A 467 19.42 -27.78 -7.98
CA TRP A 467 19.24 -28.12 -6.57
C TRP A 467 18.16 -29.19 -6.36
N GLU A 468 17.00 -29.04 -7.01
CA GLU A 468 15.92 -30.03 -6.97
C GLU A 468 16.39 -31.40 -7.50
N ALA A 469 17.19 -31.43 -8.57
CA ALA A 469 17.75 -32.65 -9.13
C ALA A 469 18.72 -33.36 -8.17
N VAL A 470 19.57 -32.60 -7.46
CA VAL A 470 20.51 -33.12 -6.47
C VAL A 470 19.76 -33.67 -5.25
N VAL A 471 18.86 -32.88 -4.67
CA VAL A 471 18.10 -33.29 -3.47
C VAL A 471 17.24 -34.52 -3.73
N LYS A 472 16.52 -34.57 -4.87
CA LYS A 472 15.66 -35.72 -5.21
C LYS A 472 16.44 -37.02 -5.39
N ARG A 473 17.72 -36.94 -5.77
CA ARG A 473 18.58 -38.08 -6.08
C ARG A 473 19.68 -38.31 -5.05
N GLN A 474 19.71 -37.55 -3.96
CA GLN A 474 20.80 -37.56 -2.98
C GLN A 474 21.10 -38.96 -2.41
N GLY A 475 20.06 -39.79 -2.20
CA GLY A 475 20.24 -41.17 -1.71
C GLY A 475 20.87 -42.12 -2.71
N ALA A 476 20.85 -41.80 -4.01
CA ALA A 476 21.46 -42.58 -5.09
C ALA A 476 22.83 -42.04 -5.53
N LEU A 477 23.22 -40.86 -5.01
CA LEU A 477 24.52 -40.24 -5.25
C LEU A 477 25.51 -40.76 -4.19
N SER A 478 26.43 -41.64 -4.59
CA SER A 478 27.57 -42.00 -3.75
C SER A 478 28.56 -40.83 -3.65
N GLU A 479 29.42 -40.86 -2.65
CA GLU A 479 30.46 -39.83 -2.46
C GLU A 479 31.33 -39.64 -3.70
N ALA A 480 31.70 -40.73 -4.39
CA ALA A 480 32.45 -40.67 -5.64
C ALA A 480 31.69 -39.89 -6.74
N LYS A 481 30.38 -40.10 -6.88
CA LYS A 481 29.54 -39.37 -7.84
C LYS A 481 29.42 -37.89 -7.47
N MET A 482 29.31 -37.57 -6.17
CA MET A 482 29.28 -36.19 -5.70
C MET A 482 30.59 -35.44 -6.02
N ARG A 483 31.75 -36.09 -5.88
CA ARG A 483 33.05 -35.49 -6.26
C ARG A 483 33.16 -35.23 -7.76
N VAL A 484 32.59 -36.10 -8.61
CA VAL A 484 32.54 -35.87 -10.07
C VAL A 484 31.67 -34.65 -10.39
N ILE A 485 30.49 -34.55 -9.78
CA ILE A 485 29.61 -33.38 -9.95
C ILE A 485 30.34 -32.10 -9.55
N LEU A 486 31.06 -32.10 -8.43
CA LEU A 486 31.85 -30.95 -7.98
C LEU A 486 32.90 -30.55 -9.03
N LYS A 487 33.68 -31.51 -9.56
CA LYS A 487 34.68 -31.25 -10.60
C LYS A 487 34.06 -30.68 -11.88
N VAL A 488 32.89 -31.16 -12.28
CA VAL A 488 32.17 -30.64 -13.46
C VAL A 488 31.72 -29.21 -13.22
N VAL A 489 31.19 -28.91 -12.03
CA VAL A 489 30.80 -27.54 -11.65
C VAL A 489 32.00 -26.60 -11.65
N ASP A 490 33.09 -26.98 -11.00
CA ASP A 490 34.31 -26.16 -10.94
C ASP A 490 34.91 -25.93 -12.34
N GLY A 491 34.93 -26.98 -13.16
CA GLY A 491 35.42 -26.92 -14.54
C GLY A 491 34.58 -26.00 -15.43
N LEU A 492 33.25 -26.11 -15.35
CA LEU A 492 32.34 -25.24 -16.10
C LEU A 492 32.36 -23.78 -15.61
N ALA A 493 32.60 -23.55 -14.32
CA ALA A 493 32.70 -22.20 -13.76
C ALA A 493 33.99 -21.46 -14.20
N ALA A 494 35.05 -22.20 -14.54
CA ALA A 494 36.34 -21.64 -14.95
C ALA A 494 36.41 -21.29 -16.45
N VAL A 495 35.43 -21.70 -17.25
CA VAL A 495 35.42 -21.52 -18.71
C VAL A 495 34.27 -20.59 -19.14
N PRO A 496 34.41 -19.84 -20.25
CA PRO A 496 33.33 -19.03 -20.78
C PRO A 496 32.20 -19.89 -21.35
N ASP A 497 31.00 -19.30 -21.43
CA ASP A 497 29.83 -19.88 -22.09
C ASP A 497 30.18 -20.22 -23.56
N GLY A 498 29.82 -21.43 -24.02
CA GLY A 498 30.11 -21.90 -25.38
C GLY A 498 31.51 -22.46 -25.58
N SER A 499 32.23 -22.79 -24.50
CA SER A 499 33.51 -23.49 -24.58
C SER A 499 33.35 -24.95 -25.05
N ASP A 500 34.41 -25.50 -25.65
CA ASP A 500 34.47 -26.90 -26.08
C ASP A 500 34.13 -27.88 -24.96
N LEU A 501 34.51 -27.58 -23.71
CA LEU A 501 34.15 -28.38 -22.54
C LEU A 501 32.63 -28.47 -22.34
N GLN A 502 31.93 -27.34 -22.49
CA GLN A 502 30.48 -27.29 -22.37
C GLN A 502 29.81 -28.05 -23.53
N GLU A 503 30.31 -27.90 -24.75
CA GLU A 503 29.78 -28.57 -25.93
C GLU A 503 29.96 -30.09 -25.83
N VAL A 504 31.17 -30.56 -25.48
CA VAL A 504 31.46 -31.99 -25.29
C VAL A 504 30.60 -32.59 -24.17
N LEU A 505 30.45 -31.89 -23.04
CA LEU A 505 29.58 -32.36 -21.95
C LEU A 505 28.11 -32.42 -22.38
N SER A 506 27.62 -31.46 -23.15
CA SER A 506 26.25 -31.50 -23.68
C SER A 506 26.07 -32.69 -24.63
N MET A 507 26.95 -32.84 -25.62
CA MET A 507 26.91 -33.96 -26.57
C MET A 507 26.96 -35.31 -25.85
N THR A 508 27.83 -35.44 -24.86
CA THR A 508 27.97 -36.68 -24.06
C THR A 508 26.71 -36.97 -23.24
N LEU A 509 26.07 -35.95 -22.68
CA LEU A 509 24.85 -36.11 -21.87
C LEU A 509 23.58 -36.25 -22.73
N ASP A 510 23.62 -35.83 -23.99
CA ASP A 510 22.52 -35.99 -24.96
C ASP A 510 22.60 -37.32 -25.73
N ASP A 511 23.72 -38.04 -25.65
CA ASP A 511 23.91 -39.36 -26.22
C ASP A 511 23.16 -40.44 -25.39
N PRO A 512 22.18 -41.15 -25.97
CA PRO A 512 21.42 -42.19 -25.28
C PRO A 512 22.25 -43.37 -24.76
N ASP A 513 23.40 -43.65 -25.37
CA ASP A 513 24.30 -44.74 -24.97
C ASP A 513 25.14 -44.35 -23.74
N LEU A 514 25.39 -43.06 -23.54
CA LEU A 514 26.20 -42.51 -22.44
C LEU A 514 25.34 -41.91 -21.31
N ASN A 515 24.09 -41.53 -21.60
CA ASN A 515 23.11 -41.08 -20.62
C ASN A 515 21.86 -41.99 -20.59
N PRO A 516 21.86 -43.03 -19.73
CA PRO A 516 20.74 -43.96 -19.61
C PRO A 516 19.41 -43.32 -19.20
N SER A 517 19.41 -42.08 -18.70
CA SER A 517 18.18 -41.38 -18.31
C SER A 517 17.32 -40.91 -19.49
N LEU A 518 17.89 -40.90 -20.70
CA LEU A 518 17.18 -40.61 -21.96
C LEU A 518 16.40 -41.83 -22.47
N ASN A 519 16.84 -43.04 -22.10
CA ASN A 519 16.15 -44.29 -22.41
C ASN A 519 15.05 -44.56 -21.37
N LYS A 520 13.95 -43.80 -21.41
CA LYS A 520 12.74 -44.21 -20.68
C LYS A 520 12.20 -45.50 -21.31
N PRO A 521 11.91 -46.56 -20.52
CA PRO A 521 11.24 -47.73 -21.07
C PRO A 521 9.85 -47.32 -21.55
N ASP A 522 9.56 -47.68 -22.79
CA ASP A 522 8.30 -47.44 -23.47
C ASP A 522 7.18 -48.21 -22.75
N THR A 523 6.48 -47.56 -21.83
CA THR A 523 5.35 -48.17 -21.10
C THR A 523 4.10 -48.34 -21.96
N THR A 524 4.19 -48.11 -23.28
CA THR A 524 3.09 -48.37 -24.23
C THR A 524 2.96 -49.84 -24.63
N GLY A 525 3.94 -50.70 -24.31
CA GLY A 525 3.93 -52.14 -24.67
C GLY A 525 3.20 -53.08 -23.70
N MET A 526 3.00 -52.73 -22.42
CA MET A 526 2.43 -53.66 -21.43
C MET A 526 0.89 -53.63 -21.33
N SER A 527 0.21 -52.76 -22.08
CA SER A 527 -1.27 -52.61 -22.03
C SER A 527 -2.04 -53.57 -22.96
N LYS A 528 -1.39 -54.21 -23.94
CA LYS A 528 -2.08 -55.10 -24.90
C LYS A 528 -2.11 -56.58 -24.54
N ALA A 529 -1.20 -57.07 -23.69
CA ALA A 529 -1.20 -58.48 -23.26
C ALA A 529 -2.11 -58.76 -22.04
N ALA A 530 -2.57 -57.72 -21.33
CA ALA A 530 -3.48 -57.86 -20.18
C ALA A 530 -4.98 -57.73 -20.53
N LYS A 531 -5.33 -57.52 -21.82
CA LYS A 531 -6.72 -57.39 -22.28
C LYS A 531 -7.26 -58.58 -23.08
N SER A 532 -6.48 -59.63 -23.33
CA SER A 532 -6.96 -60.82 -24.06
C SER A 532 -7.18 -62.07 -23.18
N THR A 533 -7.05 -61.97 -21.84
CA THR A 533 -7.21 -63.12 -20.93
C THR A 533 -8.40 -62.98 -19.96
N LEU A 534 -9.31 -62.04 -20.20
CA LEU A 534 -10.52 -61.84 -19.37
C LEU A 534 -11.84 -61.84 -20.17
N GLN A 535 -11.81 -62.38 -21.39
CA GLN A 535 -13.00 -62.83 -22.10
C GLN A 535 -12.74 -64.24 -22.61
N VAL A 536 -13.06 -65.23 -21.78
CA VAL A 536 -13.58 -66.57 -22.10
C VAL A 536 -13.51 -67.39 -20.81
N VAL A 537 -14.63 -68.04 -20.49
CA VAL A 537 -14.94 -68.96 -19.37
C VAL A 537 -15.58 -68.34 -18.11
N LYS A 538 -16.92 -68.38 -18.16
CA LYS A 538 -17.94 -68.60 -17.12
C LYS A 538 -18.02 -67.68 -15.90
#